data_AF-C3YMW2-F1
#
_entry.id   AF-C3YMW2-F1
#
_cell.length_a   1.000
_cell.length_b   1.000
_cell.length_c   1.000
_cell.angle_alpha   90.00
_cell.angle_beta   90.00
_cell.angle_gamma   90.00
#
_symmetry.space_group_name_H-M   'P 1'
#
loop_
_entity.id
_entity.type
_entity.pdbx_description
1 polymer ?
#
loop_
_entity_poly.entity_id
_entity_poly.type
_entity_poly.pdbx_seq_one_letter_code
_entity_poly.pdbx_strand_id
1 'polypeptide(L)'
;MRAALHGMAHGQYDTNDFLYDAVLFYEKDDPDKPRIEEIRTILESDSWGVNIFDPHRSEDGNKMDTFQQSFKNSRHAIVFLTKTVLRYMEEKKNAEATFRMSTFLCSLLSSHDKKIARRLIPIKLTNDRTTPFLLCDLSVLEPEQAGFRRKLFRCLSVPPGPNTPSQVQAKQKVQEAQKTVVLTDAVVQRLAVQLHVPPEVMADIQQEYGGCKARAMEVVDCWRTRYGEEATMDRLTEALRSMAGRSTAGVPQQEEPLRHSPASLEAHMGILSLNTDQSQRKATGKEDKKKATSSQRQKEPAQ
;
A
#
# COMPACT_ATOMS: atom_id res chain seq x y z
N MET A 1 -8.39 40.21 -38.54
CA MET A 1 -9.69 39.57 -38.22
C MET A 1 -9.45 38.07 -38.20
N ARG A 2 -9.72 37.24 -37.20
CA ARG A 2 -10.35 37.27 -35.86
C ARG A 2 -9.55 36.22 -35.05
N ALA A 3 -8.94 36.60 -33.94
CA ALA A 3 -9.46 36.47 -32.59
C ALA A 3 -9.42 35.01 -32.06
N ALA A 4 -8.56 34.85 -31.06
CA ALA A 4 -8.44 33.72 -30.18
C ALA A 4 -9.77 33.41 -29.45
N LEU A 5 -10.05 32.12 -29.25
CA LEU A 5 -11.02 31.61 -28.29
C LEU A 5 -10.22 30.77 -27.29
N HIS A 6 -9.65 31.41 -26.26
CA HIS A 6 -10.15 31.33 -24.88
C HIS A 6 -11.38 30.43 -24.68
N GLY A 7 -11.13 29.37 -23.92
CA GLY A 7 -12.11 28.47 -23.34
C GLY A 7 -11.44 27.54 -22.33
N MET A 8 -10.56 28.09 -21.49
CA MET A 8 -10.13 27.39 -20.28
C MET A 8 -11.34 27.30 -19.37
N ALA A 9 -12.02 26.16 -19.43
CA ALA A 9 -12.93 25.74 -18.38
C ALA A 9 -12.09 25.43 -17.12
N HIS A 10 -11.72 26.48 -16.40
CA HIS A 10 -11.53 26.37 -14.96
C HIS A 10 -12.90 26.03 -14.39
N GLY A 11 -13.21 24.73 -14.33
CA GLY A 11 -14.22 24.26 -13.41
C GLY A 11 -13.76 24.71 -12.03
N GLN A 12 -14.51 25.65 -11.45
CA GLN A 12 -14.50 25.89 -10.01
C GLN A 12 -14.67 24.51 -9.37
N TYR A 13 -13.58 23.99 -8.81
CA TYR A 13 -13.70 22.93 -7.84
C TYR A 13 -14.36 23.61 -6.65
N ASP A 14 -15.60 23.24 -6.34
CA ASP A 14 -16.06 23.33 -4.96
C ASP A 14 -14.92 22.77 -4.13
N THR A 15 -14.33 23.60 -3.28
CA THR A 15 -13.44 23.18 -2.20
C THR A 15 -14.26 22.21 -1.36
N ASN A 16 -14.28 20.94 -1.77
CA ASN A 16 -14.97 19.90 -1.05
C ASN A 16 -14.14 19.65 0.21
N ASP A 17 -14.48 20.39 1.25
CA ASP A 17 -14.10 20.09 2.63
C ASP A 17 -14.74 18.75 3.00
N PHE A 18 -14.14 17.68 2.50
CA PHE A 18 -14.48 16.33 2.88
C PHE A 18 -14.10 16.15 4.35
N LEU A 19 -15.03 15.70 5.16
CA LEU A 19 -14.79 15.39 6.57
C LEU A 19 -13.87 14.19 6.74
N TYR A 20 -13.84 13.29 5.75
CA TYR A 20 -13.06 12.06 5.78
C TYR A 20 -12.26 11.88 4.49
N ASP A 21 -11.12 11.22 4.57
CA ASP A 21 -10.34 10.85 3.38
C ASP A 21 -11.02 9.70 2.62
N ALA A 22 -11.59 8.74 3.35
CA ALA A 22 -12.25 7.58 2.76
C ALA A 22 -13.45 7.10 3.58
N VAL A 23 -14.40 6.46 2.91
CA VAL A 23 -15.43 5.61 3.53
C VAL A 23 -15.22 4.15 3.13
N LEU A 24 -15.49 3.21 4.04
CA LEU A 24 -15.45 1.78 3.74
C LEU A 24 -16.83 1.23 3.40
N PHE A 25 -16.95 0.56 2.26
CA PHE A 25 -18.16 -0.16 1.85
C PHE A 25 -17.89 -1.65 1.77
N TYR A 26 -18.53 -2.40 2.66
CA TYR A 26 -18.52 -3.85 2.75
C TYR A 26 -19.88 -4.34 3.29
N GLU A 27 -20.19 -5.62 3.19
CA GLU A 27 -21.38 -6.19 3.85
C GLU A 27 -21.08 -6.48 5.33
N LYS A 28 -22.00 -6.14 6.24
CA LYS A 28 -21.76 -6.15 7.69
C LYS A 28 -21.29 -7.49 8.25
N ASP A 29 -21.90 -8.56 7.73
CA ASP A 29 -21.74 -9.95 8.18
C ASP A 29 -20.93 -10.77 7.15
N ASP A 30 -20.02 -10.12 6.41
CA ASP A 30 -19.21 -10.77 5.40
C ASP A 30 -18.16 -11.73 6.00
N PRO A 31 -18.00 -12.96 5.46
CA PRO A 31 -16.94 -13.87 5.90
C PRO A 31 -15.52 -13.32 5.76
N ASP A 32 -15.27 -12.43 4.80
CA ASP A 32 -13.96 -11.80 4.56
C ASP A 32 -13.70 -10.58 5.47
N LYS A 33 -14.57 -10.31 6.46
CA LYS A 33 -14.42 -9.21 7.40
C LYS A 33 -13.05 -9.13 8.10
N PRO A 34 -12.41 -10.24 8.53
CA PRO A 34 -11.06 -10.18 9.10
C PRO A 34 -10.05 -9.53 8.14
N ARG A 35 -10.09 -9.86 6.85
CA ARG A 35 -9.21 -9.27 5.82
C ARG A 35 -9.51 -7.80 5.56
N ILE A 36 -10.79 -7.41 5.65
CA ILE A 36 -11.22 -6.02 5.57
C ILE A 36 -10.62 -5.21 6.73
N GLU A 37 -10.69 -5.74 7.95
CA GLU A 37 -10.12 -5.10 9.14
C GLU A 37 -8.58 -5.02 9.11
N GLU A 38 -7.90 -6.00 8.51
CA GLU A 38 -6.44 -5.92 8.25
C GLU A 38 -6.09 -4.72 7.36
N ILE A 39 -6.81 -4.54 6.23
CA ILE A 39 -6.60 -3.41 5.32
C ILE A 39 -6.96 -2.10 6.01
N ARG A 40 -8.06 -2.06 6.75
CA ARG A 40 -8.45 -0.90 7.56
C ARG A 40 -7.35 -0.49 8.52
N THR A 41 -6.80 -1.44 9.27
CA THR A 41 -5.75 -1.17 10.27
C THR A 41 -4.51 -0.55 9.62
N ILE A 42 -4.15 -1.00 8.41
CA ILE A 42 -3.07 -0.38 7.63
C ILE A 42 -3.41 1.08 7.30
N LEU A 43 -4.61 1.33 6.79
CA LEU A 43 -5.06 2.66 6.39
C LEU A 43 -5.13 3.65 7.56
N GLU A 44 -5.63 3.22 8.72
CA GLU A 44 -5.75 4.03 9.94
C GLU A 44 -4.41 4.17 10.70
N SER A 45 -3.36 3.44 10.30
CA SER A 45 -2.05 3.54 10.96
C SER A 45 -1.42 4.93 10.79
N ASP A 46 -0.59 5.33 11.76
CA ASP A 46 0.09 6.62 11.75
C ASP A 46 0.95 6.87 10.49
N SER A 47 1.45 5.80 9.84
CA SER A 47 2.23 5.93 8.61
C SER A 47 1.37 6.30 7.40
N TRP A 48 0.10 5.89 7.37
CA TRP A 48 -0.84 6.20 6.29
C TRP A 48 -1.68 7.44 6.57
N GLY A 49 -2.04 7.65 7.84
CA GLY A 49 -2.77 8.82 8.33
C GLY A 49 -4.09 9.05 7.60
N VAL A 50 -4.79 7.98 7.18
CA VAL A 50 -6.06 8.10 6.44
C VAL A 50 -7.20 8.23 7.46
N ASN A 51 -7.94 9.33 7.40
CA ASN A 51 -9.14 9.48 8.20
C ASN A 51 -10.31 8.72 7.56
N ILE A 52 -10.70 7.59 8.16
CA ILE A 52 -11.70 6.67 7.62
C ILE A 52 -13.04 6.79 8.35
N PHE A 53 -14.12 6.82 7.58
CA PHE A 53 -15.47 6.59 8.08
C PHE A 53 -15.95 5.16 7.82
N ASP A 54 -16.57 4.55 8.84
CA ASP A 54 -17.22 3.24 8.72
C ASP A 54 -18.73 3.37 9.04
N PRO A 55 -19.62 3.26 8.03
CA PRO A 55 -21.06 3.42 8.22
C PRO A 55 -21.69 2.30 9.06
N HIS A 56 -21.01 1.16 9.24
CA HIS A 56 -21.50 0.08 10.09
C HIS A 56 -21.28 0.32 11.58
N ARG A 57 -20.32 1.19 11.94
CA ARG A 57 -20.07 1.62 13.33
C ARG A 57 -21.03 2.71 13.79
N SER A 58 -21.71 3.38 12.85
CA SER A 58 -22.76 4.35 13.16
C SER A 58 -24.04 3.61 13.59
N GLU A 59 -24.47 3.83 14.83
CA GLU A 59 -25.74 3.29 15.34
C GLU A 59 -26.96 4.10 14.86
N ASP A 60 -26.73 5.29 14.30
CA ASP A 60 -27.79 6.22 13.97
C ASP A 60 -28.46 5.98 12.61
N GLY A 61 -29.80 6.07 12.62
CA GLY A 61 -30.62 6.39 11.47
C GLY A 61 -30.86 5.28 10.45
N ASN A 62 -31.47 5.69 9.33
CA ASN A 62 -31.68 4.85 8.16
C ASN A 62 -30.33 4.52 7.50
N LYS A 63 -30.00 3.23 7.40
CA LYS A 63 -28.73 2.76 6.82
C LYS A 63 -28.48 3.27 5.40
N MET A 64 -29.51 3.40 4.57
CA MET A 64 -29.33 3.94 3.21
C MET A 64 -28.85 5.39 3.26
N ASP A 65 -29.43 6.21 4.13
CA ASP A 65 -29.08 7.62 4.27
C ASP A 65 -27.67 7.77 4.86
N THR A 66 -27.30 6.92 5.82
CA THR A 66 -25.94 6.89 6.38
C THR A 66 -24.89 6.54 5.32
N PHE A 67 -25.14 5.55 4.45
CA PHE A 67 -24.24 5.22 3.34
C PHE A 67 -24.15 6.35 2.30
N GLN A 68 -25.27 6.99 1.97
CA GLN A 68 -25.27 8.14 1.06
C GLN A 68 -24.51 9.33 1.64
N GLN A 69 -24.75 9.67 2.91
CA GLN A 69 -24.13 10.81 3.55
C GLN A 69 -22.62 10.60 3.77
N SER A 70 -22.22 9.40 4.17
CA SER A 70 -20.80 9.06 4.29
C SER A 70 -20.10 9.14 2.93
N PHE A 71 -20.70 8.65 1.84
CA PHE A 71 -20.14 8.86 0.51
C PHE A 71 -19.98 10.34 0.16
N LYS A 72 -20.95 11.19 0.49
CA LYS A 72 -20.88 12.64 0.22
C LYS A 72 -19.77 13.32 1.03
N ASN A 73 -19.58 12.89 2.28
CA ASN A 73 -18.64 13.49 3.22
C ASN A 73 -17.20 12.96 3.10
N SER A 74 -16.96 11.89 2.34
CA SER A 74 -15.64 11.26 2.19
C SER A 74 -15.03 11.54 0.82
N ARG A 75 -13.74 11.83 0.71
CA ARG A 75 -13.10 12.07 -0.61
C ARG A 75 -13.21 10.86 -1.52
N HIS A 76 -12.93 9.67 -0.99
CA HIS A 76 -12.97 8.38 -1.68
C HIS A 76 -13.91 7.39 -1.01
N ALA A 77 -14.29 6.35 -1.73
CA ALA A 77 -14.97 5.18 -1.18
C ALA A 77 -14.21 3.90 -1.55
N ILE A 78 -13.72 3.20 -0.53
CA ILE A 78 -13.08 1.90 -0.69
C ILE A 78 -14.18 0.84 -0.65
N VAL A 79 -14.33 0.11 -1.75
CA VAL A 79 -15.39 -0.87 -1.94
C VAL A 79 -14.80 -2.26 -1.93
N PHE A 80 -15.12 -3.05 -0.92
CA PHE A 80 -14.64 -4.42 -0.82
C PHE A 80 -15.55 -5.37 -1.62
N LEU A 81 -15.02 -5.90 -2.71
CA LEU A 81 -15.66 -6.86 -3.59
C LEU A 81 -15.34 -8.27 -3.13
N THR A 82 -16.10 -8.74 -2.15
CA THR A 82 -16.06 -10.11 -1.63
C THR A 82 -16.94 -11.01 -2.48
N LYS A 83 -16.85 -12.34 -2.26
CA LYS A 83 -17.75 -13.29 -2.92
C LYS A 83 -19.22 -12.98 -2.63
N THR A 84 -19.54 -12.56 -1.40
CA THR A 84 -20.90 -12.20 -0.98
C THR A 84 -21.41 -10.98 -1.72
N VAL A 85 -20.59 -9.91 -1.80
CA VAL A 85 -20.95 -8.67 -2.49
C VAL A 85 -21.20 -8.92 -3.96
N LEU A 86 -20.29 -9.63 -4.63
CA LEU A 86 -20.41 -9.93 -6.06
C LEU A 86 -21.65 -10.76 -6.35
N ARG A 87 -21.89 -11.81 -5.56
CA ARG A 87 -23.10 -12.62 -5.65
C ARG A 87 -24.37 -11.77 -5.50
N TYR A 88 -24.43 -10.86 -4.52
CA TYR A 88 -25.58 -9.98 -4.34
C TYR A 88 -25.73 -8.94 -5.46
N MET A 89 -24.64 -8.49 -6.07
CA MET A 89 -24.70 -7.62 -7.25
C MET A 89 -25.29 -8.35 -8.47
N GLU A 90 -25.11 -9.67 -8.57
CA GLU A 90 -25.66 -10.52 -9.65
C GLU A 90 -27.10 -10.98 -9.39
N GLU A 91 -27.40 -11.42 -8.15
CA GLU A 91 -28.72 -11.90 -7.72
C GLU A 91 -29.81 -10.80 -7.71
N LYS A 92 -29.38 -9.56 -7.94
CA LYS A 92 -30.09 -8.29 -7.80
C LYS A 92 -31.28 -8.02 -8.72
N LYS A 93 -31.94 -9.08 -9.20
CA LYS A 93 -33.30 -8.98 -9.71
C LYS A 93 -34.37 -9.30 -8.66
N ASN A 94 -34.08 -10.00 -7.55
CA ASN A 94 -35.12 -10.42 -6.60
C ASN A 94 -34.61 -10.54 -5.14
N ALA A 95 -34.38 -9.45 -4.41
CA ALA A 95 -34.00 -9.54 -2.99
C ALA A 95 -34.73 -8.53 -2.08
N GLU A 96 -35.05 -9.03 -0.89
CA GLU A 96 -35.93 -8.54 0.19
C GLU A 96 -35.77 -7.07 0.64
N ALA A 97 -36.73 -6.57 1.41
CA ALA A 97 -36.86 -5.19 1.93
C ALA A 97 -35.74 -4.72 2.89
N THR A 98 -34.68 -5.52 3.10
CA THR A 98 -33.55 -5.17 3.97
C THR A 98 -32.45 -4.47 3.19
N PHE A 99 -31.83 -3.46 3.82
CA PHE A 99 -30.70 -2.73 3.22
C PHE A 99 -29.52 -3.69 2.94
N ARG A 100 -28.92 -3.57 1.75
CA ARG A 100 -27.66 -4.24 1.38
C ARG A 100 -26.70 -3.22 0.81
N MET A 101 -25.42 -3.30 1.18
CA MET A 101 -24.39 -2.40 0.64
C MET A 101 -24.28 -2.56 -0.88
N SER A 102 -24.32 -3.81 -1.35
CA SER A 102 -24.38 -4.13 -2.78
C SER A 102 -25.52 -3.38 -3.48
N THR A 103 -26.74 -3.32 -2.89
CA THR A 103 -27.89 -2.50 -3.33
C THR A 103 -27.52 -1.06 -3.61
N PHE A 104 -26.97 -0.41 -2.61
CA PHE A 104 -26.47 0.96 -2.71
C PHE A 104 -25.39 1.11 -3.81
N LEU A 105 -24.42 0.20 -3.86
CA LEU A 105 -23.32 0.26 -4.83
C LEU A 105 -23.81 0.22 -6.29
N CYS A 106 -24.70 -0.71 -6.67
CA CYS A 106 -25.19 -0.69 -8.06
C CYS A 106 -26.05 0.54 -8.36
N SER A 107 -26.77 1.10 -7.39
CA SER A 107 -27.50 2.37 -7.60
C SER A 107 -26.52 3.49 -7.94
N LEU A 108 -25.43 3.58 -7.17
CA LEU A 108 -24.37 4.56 -7.36
C LEU A 108 -23.66 4.39 -8.72
N LEU A 109 -23.35 3.16 -9.12
CA LEU A 109 -22.73 2.85 -10.41
C LEU A 109 -23.67 3.05 -11.62
N SER A 110 -24.97 2.83 -11.45
CA SER A 110 -25.97 2.99 -12.52
C SER A 110 -26.21 4.45 -12.91
N SER A 111 -25.75 5.41 -12.10
CA SER A 111 -25.84 6.84 -12.42
C SER A 111 -24.98 7.25 -13.63
N HIS A 112 -24.00 6.43 -14.01
CA HIS A 112 -22.99 6.73 -15.05
C HIS A 112 -22.24 8.05 -14.84
N ASP A 113 -22.23 8.60 -13.61
CA ASP A 113 -21.48 9.80 -13.29
C ASP A 113 -19.99 9.48 -13.16
N LYS A 114 -19.20 9.96 -14.12
CA LYS A 114 -17.75 9.78 -14.15
C LYS A 114 -17.06 10.41 -12.93
N LYS A 115 -17.63 11.44 -12.30
CA LYS A 115 -17.08 12.05 -11.08
C LYS A 115 -17.21 11.11 -9.89
N ILE A 116 -18.33 10.41 -9.79
CA ILE A 116 -18.56 9.38 -8.78
C ILE A 116 -17.61 8.20 -9.01
N ALA A 117 -17.56 7.68 -10.24
CA ALA A 117 -16.72 6.53 -10.59
C ALA A 117 -15.24 6.75 -10.24
N ARG A 118 -14.72 7.97 -10.44
CA ARG A 118 -13.32 8.33 -10.10
C ARG A 118 -12.99 8.32 -8.60
N ARG A 119 -14.01 8.36 -7.73
CA ARG A 119 -13.85 8.33 -6.26
C ARG A 119 -13.97 6.91 -5.69
N LEU A 120 -14.33 5.93 -6.52
CA LEU A 120 -14.45 4.54 -6.10
C LEU A 120 -13.10 3.83 -6.22
N ILE A 121 -12.72 3.13 -5.15
CA ILE A 121 -11.51 2.31 -5.07
C ILE A 121 -11.97 0.87 -4.80
N PRO A 122 -12.25 0.07 -5.84
CA PRO A 122 -12.64 -1.32 -5.67
C PRO A 122 -11.45 -2.18 -5.24
N ILE A 123 -11.59 -2.89 -4.13
CA ILE A 123 -10.63 -3.89 -3.64
C ILE A 123 -11.31 -5.25 -3.69
N LYS A 124 -10.79 -6.15 -4.50
CA LYS A 124 -11.33 -7.49 -4.68
C LYS A 124 -10.63 -8.49 -3.77
N LEU A 125 -11.41 -9.18 -2.94
CA LEU A 125 -10.94 -10.15 -1.95
C LEU A 125 -11.20 -11.60 -2.37
N THR A 126 -11.66 -11.82 -3.61
CA THR A 126 -11.98 -13.14 -4.14
C THR A 126 -11.15 -13.48 -5.37
N ASN A 127 -10.87 -14.77 -5.53
CA ASN A 127 -10.17 -15.33 -6.70
C ASN A 127 -11.07 -15.54 -7.92
N ASP A 128 -12.36 -15.19 -7.82
CA ASP A 128 -13.26 -15.27 -8.97
C ASP A 128 -12.71 -14.39 -10.09
N ARG A 129 -12.68 -14.87 -11.33
CA ARG A 129 -12.21 -14.07 -12.47
C ARG A 129 -13.27 -13.08 -12.94
N THR A 130 -14.52 -13.27 -12.53
CA THR A 130 -15.59 -12.37 -12.89
C THR A 130 -15.42 -11.03 -12.15
N THR A 131 -15.48 -9.96 -12.93
CA THR A 131 -15.67 -8.61 -12.40
C THR A 131 -16.97 -8.13 -13.02
N PRO A 132 -17.98 -7.75 -12.22
CA PRO A 132 -19.26 -7.29 -12.74
C PRO A 132 -19.05 -6.20 -13.79
N PHE A 133 -19.84 -6.25 -14.87
CA PHE A 133 -19.74 -5.27 -15.96
C PHE A 133 -19.81 -3.82 -15.46
N LEU A 134 -20.57 -3.55 -14.39
CA LEU A 134 -20.67 -2.23 -13.76
C LEU A 134 -19.34 -1.68 -13.21
N LEU A 135 -18.31 -2.52 -13.09
CA LEU A 135 -17.00 -2.17 -12.57
C LEU A 135 -15.89 -2.27 -13.64
N CYS A 136 -16.22 -2.55 -14.90
CA CYS A 136 -15.24 -2.82 -15.95
C CYS A 136 -14.33 -1.63 -16.27
N ASP A 137 -14.84 -0.40 -16.09
CA ASP A 137 -14.10 0.84 -16.30
C ASP A 137 -13.26 1.28 -15.09
N LEU A 138 -13.32 0.52 -13.97
CA LEU A 138 -12.59 0.82 -12.75
C LEU A 138 -11.33 -0.04 -12.64
N SER A 139 -10.26 0.57 -12.14
CA SER A 139 -9.04 -0.17 -11.76
C SER A 139 -9.30 -0.90 -10.44
N VAL A 140 -9.55 -2.20 -10.52
CA VAL A 140 -9.73 -3.08 -9.36
C VAL A 140 -8.38 -3.43 -8.76
N LEU A 141 -8.24 -3.24 -7.45
CA LEU A 141 -7.06 -3.62 -6.69
C LEU A 141 -7.27 -5.00 -6.07
N GLU A 142 -6.22 -5.83 -6.07
CA GLU A 142 -6.21 -7.15 -5.45
C GLU A 142 -5.07 -7.20 -4.43
N PRO A 143 -5.31 -7.55 -3.16
CA PRO A 143 -4.27 -7.57 -2.11
C PRO A 143 -3.05 -8.43 -2.46
N GLU A 144 -3.25 -9.51 -3.21
CA GLU A 144 -2.23 -10.46 -3.64
C GLU A 144 -1.41 -9.94 -4.84
N GLN A 145 -1.84 -8.85 -5.46
CA GLN A 145 -1.13 -8.27 -6.60
C GLN A 145 0.16 -7.56 -6.14
N ALA A 146 1.23 -7.72 -6.91
CA ALA A 146 2.43 -6.91 -6.74
C ALA A 146 2.09 -5.40 -6.78
N GLY A 147 2.63 -4.66 -5.81
CA GLY A 147 2.41 -3.23 -5.70
C GLY A 147 1.04 -2.83 -5.13
N PHE A 148 0.29 -3.74 -4.53
CA PHE A 148 -1.05 -3.45 -4.00
C PHE A 148 -1.07 -2.22 -3.09
N ARG A 149 -0.16 -2.14 -2.11
CA ARG A 149 -0.11 -1.04 -1.13
C ARG A 149 0.28 0.26 -1.82
N ARG A 150 1.24 0.22 -2.73
CA ARG A 150 1.60 1.39 -3.57
C ARG A 150 0.42 1.90 -4.39
N LYS A 151 -0.32 1.01 -5.04
CA LYS A 151 -1.50 1.36 -5.85
C LYS A 151 -2.60 1.93 -4.97
N LEU A 152 -2.92 1.28 -3.84
CA LEU A 152 -3.91 1.75 -2.88
C LEU A 152 -3.56 3.15 -2.35
N PHE A 153 -2.29 3.36 -1.97
CA PHE A 153 -1.78 4.65 -1.51
C PHE A 153 -1.97 5.76 -2.56
N ARG A 154 -1.74 5.46 -3.84
CA ARG A 154 -1.98 6.39 -4.95
C ARG A 154 -3.47 6.64 -5.23
N CYS A 155 -4.32 5.62 -5.08
CA CYS A 155 -5.76 5.75 -5.28
C CYS A 155 -6.39 6.74 -4.28
N LEU A 156 -5.84 6.83 -3.06
CA LEU A 156 -6.22 7.80 -2.03
C LEU A 156 -5.66 9.23 -2.29
N SER A 157 -5.63 9.62 -3.56
CA SER A 157 -5.07 10.89 -4.01
C SER A 157 -5.86 12.11 -3.54
N VAL A 158 -5.13 13.18 -3.23
CA VAL A 158 -5.67 14.54 -3.11
C VAL A 158 -5.52 15.24 -4.47
N PRO A 159 -6.51 16.02 -4.92
CA PRO A 159 -6.38 16.81 -6.15
C PRO A 159 -5.12 17.70 -6.12
N PRO A 160 -4.41 17.86 -7.26
CA PRO A 160 -3.25 18.72 -7.33
C PRO A 160 -3.66 20.19 -7.19
N GLY A 161 -2.88 20.96 -6.45
CA GLY A 161 -3.01 22.42 -6.33
C GLY A 161 -2.10 23.15 -7.32
N PRO A 162 -2.13 24.50 -7.33
CA PRO A 162 -1.35 25.32 -8.26
C PRO A 162 0.17 25.10 -8.17
N ASN A 163 0.67 24.75 -6.98
CA ASN A 163 2.09 24.56 -6.69
C ASN A 163 2.52 23.08 -6.67
N THR A 164 1.60 22.16 -6.95
CA THR A 164 1.93 20.73 -7.06
C THR A 164 2.80 20.55 -8.30
N PRO A 165 4.01 19.98 -8.19
CA PRO A 165 4.90 19.82 -9.32
C PRO A 165 4.25 18.87 -10.33
N SER A 166 4.33 19.15 -11.63
CA SER A 166 3.93 18.16 -12.64
C SER A 166 4.85 16.92 -12.56
N GLN A 167 4.40 15.79 -13.13
CA GLN A 167 5.21 14.57 -13.19
C GLN A 167 6.57 14.82 -13.88
N VAL A 168 6.60 15.67 -14.91
CA VAL A 168 7.82 16.03 -15.64
C VAL A 168 8.78 16.82 -14.73
N GLN A 169 8.29 17.85 -14.05
CA GLN A 169 9.10 18.66 -13.14
C GLN A 169 9.64 17.84 -11.97
N ALA A 170 8.82 16.96 -11.38
CA ALA A 170 9.24 16.05 -10.32
C ALA A 170 10.37 15.12 -10.77
N LYS A 171 10.25 14.51 -11.96
CA LYS A 171 11.30 13.66 -12.55
C LYS A 171 12.58 14.45 -12.83
N GLN A 172 12.48 15.66 -13.36
CA GLN A 172 13.62 16.54 -13.61
C GLN A 172 14.36 16.86 -12.31
N LYS A 173 13.65 17.16 -11.22
CA LYS A 173 14.27 17.43 -9.91
C LYS A 173 15.04 16.26 -9.34
N VAL A 174 14.52 15.03 -9.46
CA VAL A 174 15.26 13.82 -9.07
C VAL A 174 16.54 13.67 -9.91
N GLN A 175 16.48 13.96 -11.22
CA GLN A 175 17.66 13.89 -12.10
C GLN A 175 18.70 14.97 -11.78
N GLU A 176 18.26 16.18 -11.43
CA GLU A 176 19.16 17.26 -10.99
C GLU A 176 19.89 16.87 -9.69
N ALA A 177 19.16 16.37 -8.68
CA ALA A 177 19.73 15.93 -7.42
C ALA A 177 20.73 14.77 -7.61
N GLN A 178 20.50 13.90 -8.58
CA GLN A 178 21.42 12.79 -8.90
C GLN A 178 22.78 13.28 -9.42
N LYS A 179 22.87 14.49 -9.98
CA LYS A 179 24.16 15.05 -10.42
C LYS A 179 25.08 15.37 -9.25
N THR A 180 24.52 15.59 -8.06
CA THR A 180 25.24 15.97 -6.85
C THR A 180 25.28 14.86 -5.79
N VAL A 181 24.35 13.90 -5.85
CA VAL A 181 24.23 12.80 -4.87
C VAL A 181 24.15 11.45 -5.58
N VAL A 182 25.00 10.51 -5.18
CA VAL A 182 24.89 9.12 -5.63
C VAL A 182 23.66 8.46 -5.00
N LEU A 183 22.72 8.03 -5.83
CA LEU A 183 21.52 7.34 -5.37
C LEU A 183 21.87 5.90 -4.95
N THR A 184 21.82 5.65 -3.65
CA THR A 184 21.90 4.32 -3.03
C THR A 184 20.56 3.96 -2.39
N ASP A 185 20.35 2.69 -2.03
CA ASP A 185 19.09 2.27 -1.38
C ASP A 185 18.84 3.04 -0.07
N ALA A 186 19.89 3.32 0.71
CA ALA A 186 19.79 4.12 1.92
C ALA A 186 19.36 5.58 1.62
N VAL A 187 19.84 6.17 0.52
CA VAL A 187 19.43 7.51 0.09
C VAL A 187 17.96 7.53 -0.32
N VAL A 188 17.51 6.53 -1.07
CA VAL A 188 16.10 6.42 -1.48
C VAL A 188 15.19 6.18 -0.27
N GLN A 189 15.61 5.37 0.70
CA GLN A 189 14.86 5.16 1.94
C GLN A 189 14.70 6.47 2.73
N ARG A 190 15.76 7.28 2.82
CA ARG A 190 15.69 8.60 3.47
C ARG A 190 14.73 9.53 2.73
N LEU A 191 14.76 9.53 1.40
CA LEU A 191 13.82 10.31 0.59
C LEU A 191 12.37 9.88 0.87
N ALA A 192 12.09 8.59 0.94
CA ALA A 192 10.77 8.06 1.26
C ALA A 192 10.29 8.51 2.64
N VAL A 193 11.15 8.46 3.66
CA VAL A 193 10.84 8.95 5.02
C VAL A 193 10.52 10.44 5.02
N GLN A 194 11.33 11.26 4.35
CA GLN A 194 11.14 12.72 4.29
C GLN A 194 9.86 13.13 3.53
N LEU A 195 9.46 12.30 2.57
CA LEU A 195 8.21 12.47 1.82
C LEU A 195 7.03 11.72 2.44
N HIS A 196 7.19 11.16 3.65
CA HIS A 196 6.15 10.41 4.36
C HIS A 196 5.50 9.31 3.48
N VAL A 197 6.34 8.57 2.75
CA VAL A 197 5.93 7.35 2.04
C VAL A 197 6.07 6.17 3.01
N PRO A 198 4.99 5.43 3.30
CA PRO A 198 5.02 4.34 4.29
C PRO A 198 6.05 3.25 3.94
N PRO A 199 6.68 2.60 4.94
CA PRO A 199 7.65 1.53 4.73
C PRO A 199 7.12 0.39 3.84
N GLU A 200 5.86 0.03 4.01
CA GLU A 200 5.18 -1.00 3.24
C GLU A 200 4.88 -0.60 1.79
N VAL A 201 4.69 0.70 1.52
CA VAL A 201 4.64 1.23 0.15
C VAL A 201 6.05 1.24 -0.45
N MET A 202 7.07 1.54 0.36
CA MET A 202 8.46 1.47 -0.08
C MET A 202 8.89 0.03 -0.42
N ALA A 203 8.42 -0.97 0.34
CA ALA A 203 8.65 -2.38 0.05
C ALA A 203 8.09 -2.79 -1.33
N ASP A 204 6.86 -2.37 -1.64
CA ASP A 204 6.25 -2.54 -2.96
C ASP A 204 7.11 -1.89 -4.07
N ILE A 205 7.57 -0.65 -3.85
CA ILE A 205 8.44 0.06 -4.80
C ILE A 205 9.77 -0.70 -5.00
N GLN A 206 10.36 -1.27 -3.95
CA GLN A 206 11.60 -2.03 -4.04
C GLN A 206 11.43 -3.32 -4.85
N GLN A 207 10.29 -3.98 -4.70
CA GLN A 207 9.95 -5.21 -5.41
C GLN A 207 9.70 -4.96 -6.90
N GLU A 208 9.00 -3.88 -7.25
CA GLU A 208 8.58 -3.61 -8.64
C GLU A 208 9.63 -2.88 -9.48
N TYR A 209 10.52 -2.10 -8.85
CA TYR A 209 11.45 -1.22 -9.56
C TYR A 209 12.91 -1.61 -9.31
N GLY A 210 13.56 -2.09 -10.37
CA GLY A 210 15.00 -2.35 -10.39
C GLY A 210 15.81 -1.06 -10.53
N GLY A 211 16.50 -0.64 -9.47
CA GLY A 211 17.46 0.46 -9.48
C GLY A 211 17.03 1.71 -8.71
N CYS A 212 17.99 2.32 -8.02
CA CYS A 212 17.75 3.43 -7.09
C CYS A 212 17.10 4.65 -7.76
N LYS A 213 17.45 4.94 -9.02
CA LYS A 213 16.84 6.05 -9.78
C LYS A 213 15.36 5.83 -10.03
N ALA A 214 14.98 4.63 -10.47
CA ALA A 214 13.58 4.30 -10.74
C ALA A 214 12.75 4.32 -9.45
N ARG A 215 13.31 3.76 -8.36
CA ARG A 215 12.69 3.81 -7.02
C ARG A 215 12.50 5.24 -6.52
N ALA A 216 13.53 6.10 -6.64
CA ALA A 216 13.42 7.51 -6.24
C ALA A 216 12.33 8.26 -7.03
N MET A 217 12.22 8.03 -8.34
CA MET A 217 11.16 8.61 -9.16
C MET A 217 9.78 8.13 -8.72
N GLU A 218 9.63 6.85 -8.41
CA GLU A 218 8.35 6.29 -7.97
C GLU A 218 7.96 6.79 -6.57
N VAL A 219 8.91 6.92 -5.65
CA VAL A 219 8.68 7.53 -4.32
C VAL A 219 8.10 8.94 -4.46
N VAL A 220 8.71 9.77 -5.31
CA VAL A 220 8.24 11.14 -5.56
C VAL A 220 6.87 11.14 -6.27
N ASP A 221 6.63 10.23 -7.22
CA ASP A 221 5.33 10.16 -7.90
C ASP A 221 4.20 9.69 -6.97
N CYS A 222 4.49 8.74 -6.06
CA CYS A 222 3.55 8.29 -5.03
C CYS A 222 3.20 9.41 -4.06
N TRP A 223 4.21 10.09 -3.51
CA TRP A 223 4.03 11.25 -2.63
C TRP A 223 3.20 12.34 -3.32
N ARG A 224 3.60 12.76 -4.52
CA ARG A 224 2.89 13.80 -5.27
C ARG A 224 1.43 13.44 -5.54
N THR A 225 1.18 12.18 -5.90
CA THR A 225 -0.18 11.70 -6.19
C THR A 225 -1.03 11.62 -4.92
N ARG A 226 -0.47 11.12 -3.82
CA ARG A 226 -1.17 10.99 -2.53
C ARG A 226 -1.56 12.34 -1.95
N TYR A 227 -0.58 13.25 -1.85
CA TYR A 227 -0.72 14.49 -1.08
C TYR A 227 -1.17 15.69 -1.91
N GLY A 228 -1.21 15.58 -3.25
CA GLY A 228 -1.86 16.58 -4.12
C GLY A 228 -1.36 18.00 -3.89
N GLU A 229 -2.27 18.90 -3.51
CA GLU A 229 -1.97 20.30 -3.19
C GLU A 229 -0.88 20.51 -2.12
N GLU A 230 -0.76 19.60 -1.16
CA GLU A 230 0.27 19.68 -0.11
C GLU A 230 1.66 19.24 -0.60
N ALA A 231 1.73 18.55 -1.75
CA ALA A 231 2.97 18.11 -2.34
C ALA A 231 3.61 19.25 -3.15
N THR A 232 4.23 20.22 -2.51
CA THR A 232 4.79 21.41 -3.18
C THR A 232 6.22 21.22 -3.70
N MET A 233 6.61 22.02 -4.70
CA MET A 233 7.99 22.00 -5.21
C MET A 233 9.05 22.29 -4.13
N ASP A 234 8.72 23.15 -3.16
CA ASP A 234 9.62 23.49 -2.05
C ASP A 234 9.85 22.29 -1.13
N ARG A 235 8.80 21.55 -0.78
CA ARG A 235 8.91 20.31 0.01
C ARG A 235 9.73 19.26 -0.72
N LEU A 236 9.53 19.10 -2.03
CA LEU A 236 10.36 18.19 -2.84
C LEU A 236 11.83 18.60 -2.82
N THR A 237 12.10 19.90 -2.98
CA THR A 237 13.48 20.43 -2.98
C THR A 237 14.15 20.23 -1.63
N GLU A 238 13.44 20.45 -0.53
CA GLU A 238 13.93 20.21 0.83
C GLU A 238 14.26 18.73 1.06
N ALA A 239 13.32 17.85 0.72
CA ALA A 239 13.50 16.40 0.86
C ALA A 239 14.71 15.91 0.05
N LEU A 240 14.89 16.41 -1.18
CA LEU A 240 16.04 16.07 -2.00
C LEU A 240 17.36 16.63 -1.45
N ARG A 241 17.37 17.84 -0.87
CA ARG A 241 18.56 18.42 -0.23
C ARG A 241 19.00 17.60 0.98
N SER A 242 18.05 17.12 1.77
CA SER A 242 18.33 16.26 2.93
C SER A 242 19.05 14.96 2.54
N MET A 243 18.94 14.50 1.29
CA MET A 243 19.67 13.33 0.79
C MET A 243 21.19 13.54 0.76
N ALA A 244 21.63 14.78 0.51
CA ALA A 244 23.04 15.18 0.44
C ALA A 244 23.67 15.34 1.83
N GLY A 245 22.87 15.67 2.84
CA GLY A 245 23.34 15.92 4.20
C GLY A 245 23.27 14.70 5.09
N ARG A 246 24.29 13.82 5.05
CA ARG A 246 24.79 12.94 6.14
C ARG A 246 25.79 11.93 5.57
N SER A 247 27.02 12.37 5.37
CA SER A 247 28.19 11.49 5.19
C SER A 247 29.42 11.92 6.03
N THR A 248 29.28 12.83 6.98
CA THR A 248 30.39 13.25 7.85
C THR A 248 29.93 13.53 9.28
N ALA A 249 29.72 12.48 10.08
CA ALA A 249 29.81 12.53 11.55
C ALA A 249 29.68 11.10 12.08
N GLY A 250 30.81 10.52 12.48
CA GLY A 250 30.89 9.16 13.02
C GLY A 250 32.27 8.53 12.83
N VAL A 251 33.34 9.33 12.91
CA VAL A 251 34.65 8.79 13.29
C VAL A 251 34.48 8.36 14.75
N PRO A 252 34.67 7.08 15.11
CA PRO A 252 34.82 6.73 16.51
C PRO A 252 36.08 7.45 16.97
N GLN A 253 35.93 8.39 17.91
CA GLN A 253 37.05 8.95 18.63
C GLN A 253 37.78 7.77 19.25
N GLN A 254 38.99 7.49 18.75
CA GLN A 254 39.97 6.69 19.45
C GLN A 254 40.16 7.34 20.82
N GLU A 255 39.64 6.70 21.87
CA GLU A 255 40.09 6.97 23.22
C GLU A 255 41.59 6.60 23.27
N GLU A 256 42.41 7.61 23.52
CA GLU A 256 43.83 7.42 23.85
C GLU A 256 43.95 6.49 25.06
N PRO A 257 44.92 5.55 25.07
CA PRO A 257 45.16 4.70 26.21
C PRO A 257 45.82 5.52 27.33
N LEU A 258 45.10 5.70 28.45
CA LEU A 258 45.67 6.13 29.71
C LEU A 258 46.79 5.17 30.13
N ARG A 259 48.01 5.70 30.17
CA ARG A 259 49.18 5.05 30.76
C ARG A 259 48.91 4.73 32.23
N HIS A 260 48.83 3.46 32.57
CA HIS A 260 49.10 2.98 33.92
C HIS A 260 50.34 2.09 33.90
N SER A 261 51.42 2.59 34.52
CA SER A 261 52.56 1.77 34.91
C SER A 261 52.17 0.79 36.03
N PRO A 262 52.76 -0.42 36.04
CA PRO A 262 52.42 -1.47 36.99
C PRO A 262 53.28 -1.38 38.26
N ALA A 263 52.67 -1.52 39.42
CA ALA A 263 53.38 -1.86 40.64
C ALA A 263 52.51 -2.78 41.52
N SER A 264 52.97 -4.04 41.57
CA SER A 264 52.89 -4.95 42.71
C SER A 264 51.52 -5.40 43.21
N LEU A 265 51.20 -6.67 42.94
CA LEU A 265 51.00 -7.71 43.97
C LEU A 265 50.68 -9.07 43.32
N GLU A 266 51.68 -9.95 43.39
CA GLU A 266 51.61 -11.39 43.72
C GLU A 266 50.47 -12.21 43.08
N ALA A 267 50.73 -12.99 42.02
CA ALA A 267 51.39 -14.30 42.02
C ALA A 267 50.69 -15.35 42.91
N HIS A 268 49.92 -16.25 42.28
CA HIS A 268 49.93 -17.72 42.46
C HIS A 268 49.10 -18.33 41.29
N MET A 269 49.74 -18.72 40.17
CA MET A 269 50.24 -20.07 39.85
C MET A 269 49.17 -21.16 39.61
N GLY A 270 49.21 -21.78 38.42
CA GLY A 270 48.76 -23.16 38.17
C GLY A 270 47.61 -23.33 37.17
N ILE A 271 47.80 -23.18 35.86
CA ILE A 271 48.19 -24.25 34.89
C ILE A 271 47.00 -25.04 34.28
N LEU A 272 46.81 -24.80 32.97
CA LEU A 272 46.46 -25.72 31.86
C LEU A 272 45.28 -26.70 32.01
N SER A 273 44.31 -26.63 31.10
CA SER A 273 44.30 -27.53 29.93
C SER A 273 43.12 -27.30 28.99
N LEU A 274 43.46 -27.35 27.70
CA LEU A 274 42.60 -27.63 26.56
C LEU A 274 41.82 -28.93 26.78
N ASN A 275 40.58 -29.01 26.30
CA ASN A 275 40.25 -29.99 25.26
C ASN A 275 38.85 -29.79 24.67
N THR A 276 38.88 -29.72 23.35
CA THR A 276 37.82 -30.03 22.39
C THR A 276 37.48 -31.52 22.47
N ASP A 277 36.21 -31.89 22.48
CA ASP A 277 35.75 -33.23 22.07
C ASP A 277 34.29 -33.10 21.58
N GLN A 278 34.02 -33.09 20.28
CA GLN A 278 33.66 -34.27 19.48
C GLN A 278 32.67 -35.21 20.18
N SER A 279 31.43 -35.20 19.70
CA SER A 279 30.55 -36.36 19.83
C SER A 279 29.86 -36.61 18.51
N GLN A 280 30.23 -37.72 17.89
CA GLN A 280 29.64 -38.26 16.67
C GLN A 280 29.48 -39.77 16.86
N ARG A 281 28.41 -40.30 16.23
CA ARG A 281 28.17 -41.68 15.73
C ARG A 281 27.36 -42.61 16.66
N LYS A 282 26.13 -42.99 16.22
CA LYS A 282 25.71 -44.16 15.38
C LYS A 282 25.59 -45.44 16.24
N ALA A 283 24.72 -46.42 16.02
CA ALA A 283 23.69 -46.78 15.04
C ALA A 283 22.80 -47.87 15.70
N THR A 284 21.60 -48.17 15.19
CA THR A 284 21.19 -49.44 14.50
C THR A 284 19.66 -49.58 14.74
N GLY A 285 18.80 -50.15 13.90
CA GLY A 285 18.88 -50.75 12.57
C GLY A 285 17.52 -51.38 12.16
N LYS A 286 17.45 -51.83 10.89
CA LYS A 286 16.64 -52.93 10.31
C LYS A 286 15.10 -52.83 10.21
N GLU A 287 14.55 -52.81 8.98
CA GLU A 287 13.96 -53.94 8.17
C GLU A 287 12.43 -54.03 8.40
N ASP A 288 11.51 -54.37 7.49
CA ASP A 288 11.51 -54.80 6.09
C ASP A 288 10.04 -54.81 5.55
N LYS A 289 9.89 -54.78 4.21
CA LYS A 289 8.91 -55.52 3.35
C LYS A 289 7.39 -55.21 3.26
N LYS A 290 7.02 -55.05 1.96
CA LYS A 290 5.88 -55.66 1.19
C LYS A 290 4.48 -55.07 1.42
N LYS A 291 3.56 -54.93 0.45
CA LYS A 291 3.40 -55.46 -0.93
C LYS A 291 2.29 -54.66 -1.67
N ALA A 292 2.37 -54.69 -3.01
CA ALA A 292 1.38 -54.47 -4.10
C ALA A 292 -0.13 -54.45 -3.76
N THR A 293 -1.02 -53.75 -4.50
CA THR A 293 -1.47 -54.03 -5.90
C THR A 293 -2.33 -52.86 -6.43
N SER A 294 -2.10 -52.33 -7.64
CA SER A 294 -2.72 -52.70 -8.94
C SER A 294 -4.25 -52.48 -9.04
N SER A 295 -4.69 -51.58 -9.92
CA SER A 295 -5.50 -51.98 -11.10
C SER A 295 -5.71 -50.86 -12.11
N GLN A 296 -5.35 -51.18 -13.35
CA GLN A 296 -5.72 -50.54 -14.61
C GLN A 296 -7.24 -50.56 -14.83
N ARG A 297 -7.76 -49.57 -15.56
CA ARG A 297 -8.83 -49.81 -16.54
C ARG A 297 -8.59 -48.98 -17.82
N GLN A 298 -8.59 -49.70 -18.93
CA GLN A 298 -8.51 -49.30 -20.34
C GLN A 298 -9.68 -48.37 -20.73
N LYS A 299 -9.51 -47.34 -21.59
CA LYS A 299 -9.71 -47.34 -23.07
C LYS A 299 -10.96 -48.11 -23.51
N GLU A 300 -11.88 -47.66 -24.37
CA GLU A 300 -11.96 -46.71 -25.52
C GLU A 300 -13.45 -46.77 -25.99
N PRO A 301 -13.90 -46.33 -27.19
CA PRO A 301 -13.60 -45.16 -28.02
C PRO A 301 -14.87 -44.38 -28.45
N ALA A 302 -14.65 -43.42 -29.36
CA ALA A 302 -15.61 -42.54 -30.02
C ALA A 302 -16.71 -43.23 -30.86
N GLN A 303 -17.82 -42.51 -30.99
CA GLN A 303 -18.55 -42.25 -32.25
C GLN A 303 -19.06 -40.80 -32.22
#